data_AF-A0A848WUJ0-F1
#
_entry.id   AF-A0A848WUJ0-F1
#
_cell.length_a   1.000
_cell.length_b   1.000
_cell.length_c   1.000
_cell.angle_alpha   90.00
_cell.angle_beta   90.00
_cell.angle_gamma   90.00
#
_symmetry.space_group_name_H-M   'P 1'
#
loop_
_entity.id
_entity.type
_entity.pdbx_description
1 polymer ?
#
loop_
_entity_poly.entity_id
_entity_poly.type
_entity_poly.pdbx_seq_one_letter_code
_entity_poly.pdbx_strand_id
1 'polypeptide(L)' 'ISVFRIAIVVGLSLLAQITTSTLFGAILPIGARAAKLDPAVVASPAITTLVDVSGSFIYFALASMLLTS' A
#
# COMPACT_ATOMS: atom_id res chain seq x y z
N ILE A 1 -2.42 -8.61 24.17
CA ILE A 1 -2.41 -7.49 23.21
C ILE A 1 -3.41 -6.44 23.69
N SER A 2 -2.98 -5.18 23.92
CA SER A 2 -3.91 -4.11 24.33
C SER A 2 -4.53 -3.43 23.11
N VAL A 3 -5.76 -2.92 23.26
CA VAL A 3 -6.47 -2.17 22.20
C VAL A 3 -5.65 -0.96 21.73
N PHE A 4 -4.94 -0.30 22.64
CA PHE A 4 -4.08 0.82 22.32
C PHE A 4 -2.93 0.45 21.37
N ARG A 5 -2.28 -0.71 21.55
CA ARG A 5 -1.24 -1.19 20.63
C ARG A 5 -1.79 -1.48 19.23
N ILE A 6 -2.99 -2.08 19.16
CA ILE A 6 -3.66 -2.33 17.87
C ILE A 6 -3.98 -1.00 17.18
N ALA A 7 -4.51 -0.01 17.90
CA ALA A 7 -4.82 1.30 17.34
C ALA A 7 -3.57 2.00 16.76
N ILE A 8 -2.42 1.91 17.45
CA ILE A 8 -1.14 2.42 16.94
C ILE A 8 -0.73 1.70 15.66
N VAL A 9 -0.78 0.36 15.64
CA VAL A 9 -0.41 -0.43 14.45
C VAL A 9 -1.29 -0.06 13.27
N VAL A 10 -2.60 0.01 13.46
CA VAL A 10 -3.55 0.37 12.39
C VAL A 10 -3.28 1.80 11.90
N GLY A 11 -3.11 2.76 12.82
CA GLY A 11 -2.83 4.15 12.46
C GLY A 11 -1.54 4.31 11.65
N LEU A 12 -0.45 3.70 12.09
CA LEU A 12 0.83 3.72 11.37
C LEU A 12 0.74 3.00 10.01
N SER A 13 0.02 1.88 9.96
CA SER A 13 -0.20 1.14 8.71
C SER A 13 -0.95 1.98 7.69
N LEU A 14 -2.01 2.67 8.11
CA LEU A 14 -2.78 3.55 7.23
C LEU A 14 -1.94 4.73 6.72
N LEU A 15 -1.15 5.37 7.59
CA LEU A 15 -0.26 6.46 7.18
C LEU A 15 0.74 6.00 6.11
N ALA A 16 1.47 4.91 6.38
CA ALA A 16 2.44 4.36 5.43
C ALA A 16 1.78 3.89 4.13
N GLN A 17 0.60 3.30 4.23
CA GLN A 17 -0.15 2.80 3.07
C GLN A 17 -0.67 3.91 2.18
N ILE A 18 -1.20 5.00 2.73
CA ILE A 18 -1.69 6.15 1.93
C ILE A 18 -0.53 6.80 1.16
N THR A 19 0.63 6.97 1.80
CA THR A 19 1.82 7.50 1.12
C THR A 19 2.26 6.58 -0.03
N THR A 20 2.33 5.27 0.22
CA THR A 20 2.73 4.28 -0.77
C THR A 20 1.73 4.18 -1.94
N SER A 21 0.42 4.18 -1.64
CA SER A 21 -0.65 4.16 -2.63
C SER A 21 -0.60 5.38 -3.56
N THR A 22 -0.35 6.56 -3.00
CA THR A 22 -0.22 7.80 -3.78
C THR A 22 0.99 7.75 -4.73
N LEU A 23 2.12 7.19 -4.27
CA LEU A 23 3.30 6.97 -5.10
C LEU A 23 3.00 6.01 -6.25
N PHE A 24 2.35 4.87 -5.99
CA PHE A 24 1.96 3.93 -7.05
C PHE A 24 0.98 4.54 -8.05
N GLY A 25 0.00 5.32 -7.57
CA GLY A 25 -0.96 6.03 -8.42
C GLY A 25 -0.27 7.01 -9.39
N ALA A 26 0.85 7.61 -8.99
CA ALA A 26 1.63 8.50 -9.86
C ALA A 26 2.62 7.74 -10.76
N ILE A 27 3.34 6.75 -10.23
CA ILE A 27 4.43 6.06 -10.94
C ILE A 27 3.89 5.08 -11.99
N LEU A 28 2.81 4.37 -11.70
CA LEU A 28 2.33 3.30 -12.57
C LEU A 28 1.89 3.81 -13.95
N PRO A 29 1.12 4.92 -14.09
CA PRO A 29 0.78 5.45 -15.41
C PRO A 29 2.00 5.91 -16.21
N ILE A 30 3.01 6.48 -15.52
CA ILE A 30 4.28 6.92 -16.14
C ILE A 30 5.05 5.69 -16.68
N GLY A 31 5.17 4.64 -15.86
CA GLY A 31 5.81 3.39 -16.26
C GLY A 31 5.08 2.68 -17.40
N ALA A 32 3.75 2.63 -17.36
CA ALA A 32 2.93 2.05 -18.43
C ALA A 32 3.15 2.78 -19.76
N ARG A 33 3.15 4.13 -19.74
CA ARG A 33 3.46 4.94 -20.92
C ARG A 33 4.86 4.69 -21.46
N ALA A 34 5.86 4.57 -20.57
CA ALA A 34 7.24 4.26 -20.96
C ALA A 34 7.35 2.86 -21.62
N ALA A 35 6.53 1.90 -21.18
CA ALA A 35 6.41 0.57 -21.76
C ALA A 35 5.53 0.51 -23.02
N LYS A 36 5.03 1.65 -23.53
CA LYS A 36 4.10 1.75 -24.67
C LYS A 36 2.75 1.02 -24.43
N LEU A 37 2.35 0.86 -23.18
CA LEU A 37 1.04 0.34 -22.79
C LEU A 37 0.07 1.51 -22.59
N ASP A 38 -1.23 1.26 -22.79
CA ASP A 38 -2.26 2.25 -22.47
C ASP A 38 -2.41 2.39 -20.94
N PRO A 39 -2.06 3.55 -20.36
CA PRO A 39 -2.15 3.76 -18.92
C PRO A 39 -3.58 3.64 -18.39
N ALA A 40 -4.60 3.99 -19.16
CA ALA A 40 -5.98 3.97 -18.71
C ALA A 40 -6.49 2.54 -18.49
N VAL A 41 -6.06 1.61 -19.34
CA VAL A 41 -6.46 0.19 -19.29
C VAL A 41 -5.72 -0.55 -18.19
N VAL A 42 -4.42 -0.30 -18.03
CA VAL A 42 -3.58 -1.03 -17.07
C VAL A 42 -3.71 -0.46 -15.66
N ALA A 43 -3.76 0.87 -15.51
CA ALA A 43 -3.62 1.49 -14.20
C ALA A 43 -4.80 1.19 -13.27
N SER A 44 -6.04 1.15 -13.76
CA SER A 44 -7.21 0.93 -12.90
C SER A 44 -7.18 -0.41 -12.14
N PRO A 45 -7.05 -1.58 -12.81
CA PRO A 45 -6.94 -2.86 -12.11
C PRO A 45 -5.59 -3.03 -11.40
N ALA A 46 -4.48 -2.57 -12.00
CA ALA A 46 -3.15 -2.80 -11.42
C ALA A 46 -2.84 -1.92 -10.20
N ILE A 47 -3.36 -0.69 -10.12
CA ILE A 47 -3.22 0.13 -8.91
C ILE A 47 -3.92 -0.56 -7.74
N THR A 48 -5.16 -1.01 -7.94
CA THR A 48 -5.94 -1.63 -6.87
C THR A 48 -5.25 -2.87 -6.31
N THR A 49 -4.70 -3.74 -7.17
CA THR A 49 -3.97 -4.94 -6.73
C THR A 49 -2.66 -4.60 -6.03
N LEU A 50 -1.88 -3.63 -6.56
CA LEU A 50 -0.65 -3.18 -5.92
C LEU A 50 -0.90 -2.57 -4.54
N VAL A 51 -1.94 -1.74 -4.43
CA VAL A 51 -2.36 -1.14 -3.17
C VAL A 51 -2.80 -2.22 -2.19
N ASP A 52 -3.58 -3.22 -2.59
CA ASP A 52 -4.03 -4.29 -1.69
C ASP A 52 -2.88 -5.14 -1.15
N VAL A 53 -1.96 -5.57 -2.04
CA VAL A 53 -0.79 -6.36 -1.66
C VAL A 53 0.16 -5.54 -0.78
N SER A 54 0.46 -4.29 -1.14
CA SER A 54 1.34 -3.43 -0.34
C SER A 54 0.75 -3.09 1.02
N GLY A 55 -0.56 -2.84 1.10
CA GLY A 55 -1.25 -2.53 2.35
C GLY A 55 -1.24 -3.71 3.31
N SER A 56 -1.52 -4.91 2.80
CA SER A 56 -1.40 -6.14 3.58
C SER A 56 0.03 -6.35 4.08
N PHE A 57 1.04 -6.13 3.23
CA PHE A 57 2.44 -6.28 3.61
C PHE A 57 2.85 -5.28 4.71
N ILE A 58 2.49 -4.00 4.58
CA ILE A 58 2.76 -2.95 5.58
C ILE A 58 2.09 -3.31 6.91
N TYR A 59 0.81 -3.69 6.88
CA TYR A 59 0.07 -4.03 8.08
C TYR A 59 0.68 -5.22 8.82
N PHE A 60 0.96 -6.32 8.10
CA PHE A 60 1.54 -7.50 8.73
C PHE A 60 2.96 -7.26 9.23
N ALA A 61 3.77 -6.49 8.51
CA ALA A 61 5.11 -6.12 8.99
C ALA A 61 5.05 -5.34 10.31
N LEU A 62 4.20 -4.30 10.38
CA LEU A 62 4.04 -3.50 11.60
C LEU A 62 3.40 -4.31 12.74
N ALA A 63 2.44 -5.17 12.43
CA ALA A 63 1.83 -6.07 13.40
C ALA A 63 2.86 -7.04 13.98
N SER A 64 3.70 -7.66 13.14
CA SER A 64 4.78 -8.55 13.60
C SER A 64 5.84 -7.82 14.42
N MET A 65 6.11 -6.55 14.14
CA MET A 65 7.08 -5.77 14.92
C MET A 65 6.54 -5.29 16.27
N LEU A 66 5.26 -4.93 16.36
CA LEU A 66 4.68 -4.20 17.51
C LEU A 66 3.68 -5.02 18.36
N LEU A 67 3.11 -6.09 17.82
CA LEU A 67 2.13 -6.94 18.53
C LEU A 67 2.73 -8.26 19.01
N THR A 68 3.77 -8.76 18.35
CA THR A 68 4.46 -10.01 18.74
C THR A 68 5.39 -9.81 19.94
N SER A 69 5.83 -8.57 20.21
CA SER A 69 6.62 -8.21 21.41
C SER A 69 5.80 -8.04 22.68
#